data_AF-A0A658BP50-F1
#
_entry.id   AF-A0A658BP50-F1
#
_cell.length_a   1.000
_cell.length_b   1.000
_cell.length_c   1.000
_cell.angle_alpha   90.00
_cell.angle_beta   90.00
_cell.angle_gamma   90.00
#
_symmetry.space_group_name_H-M   'P 1'
#
loop_
_entity.id
_entity.type
_entity.pdbx_description
1 polymer ?
#
loop_
_entity_poly.entity_id
_entity_poly.type
_entity_poly.pdbx_seq_one_letter_code
_entity_poly.pdbx_strand_id
1 'polypeptide(L)'
;MIAAYFSPIWWVSLTAPNYPKEAFPDGIRIHFHFDGVYNGCKAPPESSRMAQETLQADLGDDLAQREAGAPSGEKQQVGLDCVHEMNTINHYVGMYPILTGSPVELRLSKFIFGFLAVMMVGFMVTQRKARLVTLGVGFAAVSAWMVADQLVMGNLDKFAVVYHDAAATFFNQPEVLTRWVANLKLATKVSIGGLIAAMVIVVLGVWKIRSFTLLLALVPALLPVFFVLDYAGWLWFFGHNLHPWGAFTVKPFMPTVFGEGKVAQFSTYSYPYYGYAMLLGTSATSLLALLIRRKLMREQPDAD
;
A
#
# COMPACT_ATOMS: atom_id res chain seq x y z
N MET A 1 -4.76 0.53 -14.79
CA MET A 1 -3.64 0.73 -13.86
C MET A 1 -3.81 1.93 -12.94
N ILE A 2 -3.79 3.18 -13.41
CA ILE A 2 -3.83 4.37 -12.53
C ILE A 2 -5.06 4.40 -11.60
N ALA A 3 -6.24 4.04 -12.09
CA ALA A 3 -7.44 3.96 -11.26
C ALA A 3 -7.30 2.99 -10.07
N ALA A 4 -6.48 1.94 -10.19
CA ALA A 4 -6.24 0.99 -9.11
C ALA A 4 -5.46 1.61 -7.95
N TYR A 5 -4.69 2.68 -8.18
CA TYR A 5 -3.96 3.39 -7.13
C TYR A 5 -4.91 4.03 -6.10
N PHE A 6 -6.02 4.59 -6.59
CA PHE A 6 -7.01 5.30 -5.78
C PHE A 6 -8.16 4.40 -5.29
N SER A 7 -8.15 3.12 -5.67
CA SER A 7 -9.21 2.18 -5.35
C SER A 7 -8.77 1.24 -4.22
N PRO A 8 -9.66 0.89 -3.29
CA PRO A 8 -9.40 -0.18 -2.33
C PRO A 8 -9.04 -1.48 -3.06
N ILE A 9 -7.86 -2.03 -2.74
CA ILE A 9 -7.28 -3.19 -3.43
C ILE A 9 -7.71 -4.46 -2.74
N TRP A 10 -7.62 -4.49 -1.41
CA TRP A 10 -7.91 -5.64 -0.58
C TRP A 10 -8.67 -5.16 0.65
N TRP A 11 -9.53 -6.00 1.20
CA TRP A 11 -10.18 -5.70 2.47
C TRP A 11 -9.95 -6.83 3.46
N VAL A 12 -9.85 -6.44 4.73
CA VAL A 12 -9.79 -7.36 5.85
C VAL A 12 -10.88 -6.97 6.84
N SER A 13 -11.56 -7.96 7.40
CA SER A 13 -12.52 -7.77 8.48
C SER A 13 -12.25 -8.74 9.62
N LEU A 14 -12.32 -8.25 10.85
CA LEU A 14 -12.35 -9.08 12.06
C LEU A 14 -13.75 -9.10 12.66
N THR A 15 -14.18 -10.28 13.08
CA THR A 15 -15.41 -10.46 13.86
C THR A 15 -15.08 -11.22 15.13
N ALA A 16 -15.75 -10.90 16.23
CA ALA A 16 -15.63 -11.61 17.50
C ALA A 16 -16.92 -11.45 18.31
N PRO A 17 -17.18 -12.30 19.32
CA PRO A 17 -18.36 -12.19 20.17
C PRO A 17 -18.53 -10.82 20.83
N ASN A 18 -17.43 -10.13 21.13
CA ASN A 18 -17.43 -8.80 21.75
C ASN A 18 -17.73 -7.66 20.77
N TYR A 19 -17.79 -7.94 19.47
CA TYR A 19 -18.10 -6.97 18.41
C TYR A 19 -19.44 -7.34 17.76
N PRO A 20 -20.57 -6.87 18.34
CA PRO A 20 -21.91 -7.27 17.91
C PRO A 20 -22.24 -6.74 16.51
N LYS A 21 -23.01 -7.51 15.73
CA LYS A 21 -23.35 -7.17 14.33
C LYS A 21 -24.21 -5.91 14.22
N GLU A 22 -24.90 -5.54 15.27
CA GLU A 22 -25.69 -4.31 15.35
C GLU A 22 -24.80 -3.06 15.29
N ALA A 23 -23.60 -3.13 15.86
CA ALA A 23 -22.60 -2.07 15.82
C ALA A 23 -21.61 -2.26 14.65
N PHE A 24 -21.17 -3.50 14.41
CA PHE A 24 -20.19 -3.86 13.39
C PHE A 24 -20.80 -4.87 12.40
N PRO A 25 -21.71 -4.45 11.51
CA PRO A 25 -22.42 -5.36 10.61
C PRO A 25 -21.47 -6.11 9.66
N ASP A 26 -20.42 -5.43 9.23
CA ASP A 26 -19.36 -5.98 8.36
C ASP A 26 -18.11 -6.39 9.17
N GLY A 27 -18.20 -6.45 10.50
CA GLY A 27 -17.05 -6.57 11.41
C GLY A 27 -16.17 -5.30 11.44
N ILE A 28 -15.01 -5.42 12.08
CA ILE A 28 -13.98 -4.37 12.10
C ILE A 28 -13.27 -4.41 10.76
N ARG A 29 -13.79 -3.65 9.80
CA ARG A 29 -13.36 -3.68 8.42
C ARG A 29 -12.38 -2.56 8.11
N ILE A 30 -11.28 -2.93 7.45
CA ILE A 30 -10.29 -2.02 6.90
C ILE A 30 -10.08 -2.28 5.41
N HIS A 31 -9.65 -1.25 4.69
CA HIS A 31 -9.32 -1.31 3.27
C HIS A 31 -7.86 -0.97 3.04
N PHE A 32 -7.15 -1.87 2.35
CA PHE A 32 -5.79 -1.64 1.89
C PHE A 32 -5.81 -0.93 0.55
N HIS A 33 -5.08 0.18 0.47
CA HIS A 33 -4.81 0.93 -0.74
C HIS A 33 -3.30 1.00 -0.97
N PHE A 34 -2.87 1.51 -2.13
CA PHE A 34 -1.45 1.68 -2.44
C PHE A 34 -0.81 2.84 -1.65
N ASP A 35 -1.62 3.72 -1.09
CA ASP A 35 -1.21 4.93 -0.36
C ASP A 35 -1.52 4.88 1.14
N GLY A 36 -2.22 3.84 1.62
CA GLY A 36 -2.50 3.68 3.05
C GLY A 36 -3.50 2.59 3.37
N VAL A 37 -3.95 2.60 4.62
CA VAL A 37 -5.03 1.76 5.13
C VAL A 37 -6.14 2.65 5.65
N TYR A 38 -7.35 2.39 5.18
CA TYR A 38 -8.51 3.26 5.40
C TYR A 38 -9.63 2.52 6.12
N ASN A 39 -10.46 3.29 6.83
CA ASN A 39 -11.64 2.79 7.51
C ASN A 39 -12.64 2.19 6.52
N GLY A 40 -13.08 0.95 6.79
CA GLY A 40 -14.09 0.24 6.01
C GLY A 40 -15.39 0.02 6.75
N CYS A 41 -15.52 0.56 7.97
CA CYS A 41 -16.73 0.44 8.75
C CYS A 41 -17.82 1.40 8.27
N LYS A 42 -19.06 0.92 8.36
CA LYS A 42 -20.25 1.70 8.07
C LYS A 42 -20.81 2.19 9.39
N ALA A 43 -21.42 3.38 9.37
CA ALA A 43 -22.15 3.87 10.53
C ALA A 43 -23.23 2.86 10.94
N PRO A 44 -23.39 2.61 12.25
CA PRO A 44 -24.43 1.70 12.71
C PRO A 44 -25.82 2.29 12.40
N PRO A 45 -26.87 1.46 12.25
CA PRO A 45 -28.23 1.96 12.03
C PRO A 45 -28.67 2.83 13.21
N GLU A 46 -29.39 3.93 12.94
CA GLU A 46 -29.92 4.88 13.97
C GLU A 46 -30.78 4.19 15.05
N SER A 47 -31.39 3.05 14.72
CA SER A 47 -32.20 2.24 15.63
C SER A 47 -31.39 1.40 16.62
N SER A 48 -30.06 1.36 16.51
CA SER A 48 -29.20 0.62 17.44
C SER A 48 -28.95 1.46 18.69
N ARG A 49 -29.10 0.85 19.88
CA ARG A 49 -28.79 1.48 21.18
C ARG A 49 -27.36 2.06 21.22
N MET A 50 -26.45 1.44 20.47
CA MET A 50 -25.05 1.84 20.35
C MET A 50 -24.84 3.11 19.51
N ALA A 51 -25.71 3.47 18.56
CA ALA A 51 -25.63 4.76 17.86
C ALA A 51 -25.80 5.95 18.82
N GLN A 52 -26.46 5.74 19.95
CA GLN A 52 -26.63 6.74 21.01
C GLN A 52 -25.43 6.77 21.97
N GLU A 53 -24.67 5.67 22.09
CA GLU A 53 -23.48 5.55 22.97
C GLU A 53 -22.14 5.79 22.23
N THR A 54 -22.09 5.64 20.90
CA THR A 54 -20.91 5.95 20.07
C THR A 54 -20.77 7.43 19.71
N LEU A 55 -21.68 8.28 20.20
CA LEU A 55 -21.43 9.72 20.32
C LEU A 55 -20.36 9.92 21.40
N GLN A 56 -19.13 9.95 20.91
CA GLN A 56 -17.89 10.47 21.48
C GLN A 56 -18.11 11.64 22.47
N ALA A 57 -18.60 11.33 23.67
CA ALA A 57 -18.86 12.31 24.72
C ALA A 57 -17.69 12.44 25.72
N ASP A 58 -16.64 11.64 25.59
CA ASP A 58 -15.53 11.59 26.57
C ASP A 58 -14.13 11.84 25.99
N LEU A 59 -14.01 12.26 24.73
CA LEU A 59 -12.73 12.65 24.15
C LEU A 59 -12.79 14.12 23.78
N GLY A 60 -12.10 14.95 24.58
CA GLY A 60 -11.91 16.37 24.31
C GLY A 60 -11.36 16.63 22.91
N ASP A 61 -11.56 17.87 22.43
CA ASP A 61 -11.38 18.40 21.07
C ASP A 61 -10.01 18.15 20.36
N ASP A 62 -9.12 17.35 20.93
CA ASP A 62 -7.71 17.24 20.53
C ASP A 62 -7.36 16.03 19.63
N LEU A 63 -8.29 15.12 19.33
CA LEU A 63 -7.98 13.89 18.57
C LEU A 63 -8.22 13.96 17.06
N ALA A 64 -8.95 14.94 16.55
CA ALA A 64 -9.20 15.09 15.11
C ALA A 64 -7.94 15.44 14.29
N GLN A 65 -6.80 15.71 14.95
CA GLN A 65 -5.56 16.15 14.30
C GLN A 65 -4.45 15.08 14.23
N ARG A 66 -4.60 13.91 14.85
CA ARG A 66 -3.49 12.94 15.01
C ARG A 66 -3.47 11.79 14.01
N GLU A 67 -4.52 11.62 13.20
CA GLU A 67 -4.57 10.55 12.22
C GLU A 67 -4.02 11.01 10.87
N ALA A 68 -2.83 10.51 10.56
CA ALA A 68 -2.10 10.85 9.36
C ALA A 68 -2.80 10.31 8.09
N GLY A 69 -3.28 11.22 7.24
CA GLY A 69 -3.56 10.92 5.82
C GLY A 69 -4.77 11.60 5.20
N ALA A 70 -5.70 12.15 5.98
CA ALA A 70 -6.90 12.78 5.41
C ALA A 70 -6.64 14.22 4.95
N PRO A 71 -7.17 14.66 3.79
CA PRO A 71 -7.13 16.06 3.39
C PRO A 71 -7.92 16.91 4.40
N SER A 72 -7.32 18.04 4.79
CA SER A 72 -7.93 19.01 5.70
C SER A 72 -9.16 19.65 5.07
N GLY A 73 -10.35 19.32 5.59
CA GLY A 73 -11.59 20.02 5.22
C GLY A 73 -12.90 19.23 5.34
N GLU A 74 -12.86 17.92 5.52
CA GLU A 74 -14.09 17.14 5.73
C GLU A 74 -14.44 17.08 7.22
N LYS A 75 -15.65 17.53 7.55
CA LYS A 75 -16.26 17.28 8.87
C LYS A 75 -16.36 15.77 9.04
N GLN A 76 -15.45 15.18 9.82
CA GLN A 76 -15.48 13.78 10.18
C GLN A 76 -16.80 13.54 10.90
N GLN A 77 -17.74 12.84 10.25
CA GLN A 77 -18.89 12.28 10.96
C GLN A 77 -18.32 11.40 12.06
N VAL A 78 -18.73 11.64 13.30
CA VAL A 78 -18.43 10.78 14.45
C VAL A 78 -18.97 9.40 14.12
N GLY A 79 -18.11 8.54 13.58
CA GLY A 79 -18.43 7.24 13.04
C GLY A 79 -17.35 6.26 13.47
N LEU A 80 -17.71 4.97 13.51
CA LEU A 80 -16.82 3.90 13.95
C LEU A 80 -15.49 3.94 13.18
N ASP A 81 -14.38 4.19 13.87
CA ASP A 81 -13.06 4.07 13.29
C ASP A 81 -12.49 2.67 13.50
N CYS A 82 -12.60 1.85 12.45
CA CYS A 82 -12.10 0.49 12.49
C CYS A 82 -10.60 0.35 12.28
N VAL A 83 -9.90 1.40 11.85
CA VAL A 83 -8.44 1.40 11.84
C VAL A 83 -7.93 1.50 13.29
N HIS A 84 -8.50 2.40 14.09
CA HIS A 84 -8.22 2.48 15.52
C HIS A 84 -8.54 1.17 16.24
N GLU A 85 -9.75 0.61 16.07
CA GLU A 85 -10.13 -0.66 16.71
C GLU A 85 -9.20 -1.82 16.34
N MET A 86 -8.83 -1.92 15.06
CA MET A 86 -7.88 -2.93 14.59
C MET A 86 -6.50 -2.76 15.22
N ASN A 87 -6.00 -1.53 15.34
CA ASN A 87 -4.73 -1.24 16.00
C ASN A 87 -4.76 -1.54 17.50
N THR A 88 -5.89 -1.27 18.16
CA THR A 88 -6.14 -1.64 19.55
C THR A 88 -6.05 -3.16 19.73
N ILE A 89 -6.73 -3.94 18.87
CA ILE A 89 -6.64 -5.42 18.88
C ILE A 89 -5.22 -5.89 18.61
N ASN A 90 -4.54 -5.32 17.62
CA ASN A 90 -3.16 -5.65 17.30
C ASN A 90 -2.25 -5.47 18.53
N HIS A 91 -2.38 -4.34 19.23
CA HIS A 91 -1.63 -4.10 20.46
C HIS A 91 -1.87 -5.19 21.50
N TYR A 92 -3.12 -5.60 21.74
CA TYR A 92 -3.46 -6.64 22.72
C TYR A 92 -2.75 -7.98 22.44
N VAL A 93 -2.51 -8.33 21.17
CA VAL A 93 -1.80 -9.56 20.78
C VAL A 93 -0.31 -9.34 20.51
N GLY A 94 0.21 -8.14 20.76
CA GLY A 94 1.61 -7.78 20.55
C GLY A 94 1.97 -7.38 19.11
N MET A 95 1.01 -7.26 18.19
CA MET A 95 1.28 -6.74 16.84
C MET A 95 1.44 -5.22 16.88
N TYR A 96 2.37 -4.69 16.08
CA TYR A 96 2.53 -3.25 15.89
C TYR A 96 1.33 -2.64 15.13
N PRO A 97 1.11 -1.32 15.24
CA PRO A 97 0.10 -0.62 14.47
C PRO A 97 0.28 -0.80 12.96
N ILE A 98 -0.82 -0.85 12.22
CA ILE A 98 -0.83 -1.22 10.80
C ILE A 98 0.02 -0.26 9.95
N LEU A 99 0.08 1.02 10.34
CA LEU A 99 0.88 2.04 9.65
C LEU A 99 2.39 1.73 9.65
N THR A 100 2.89 0.88 10.56
CA THR A 100 4.30 0.50 10.59
C THR A 100 4.67 -0.52 9.51
N GLY A 101 3.69 -1.05 8.79
CA GLY A 101 3.88 -1.99 7.69
C GLY A 101 4.06 -1.28 6.35
N SER A 102 4.86 -1.87 5.46
CA SER A 102 5.09 -1.37 4.09
C SER A 102 5.53 0.11 4.04
N PRO A 103 6.39 0.60 4.95
CA PRO A 103 6.60 2.04 5.12
C PRO A 103 7.37 2.68 3.96
N VAL A 104 8.13 1.90 3.20
CA VAL A 104 8.84 2.39 2.00
C VAL A 104 7.90 2.37 0.80
N GLU A 105 7.16 1.29 0.62
CA GLU A 105 6.29 1.05 -0.51
C GLU A 105 5.09 1.99 -0.48
N LEU A 106 4.41 2.16 0.66
CA LEU A 106 3.33 3.14 0.82
C LEU A 106 3.81 4.56 0.47
N ARG A 107 5.04 4.90 0.85
CA ARG A 107 5.59 6.23 0.60
C ARG A 107 5.97 6.44 -0.86
N LEU A 108 6.52 5.41 -1.50
CA LEU A 108 7.02 5.48 -2.87
C LEU A 108 6.01 5.05 -3.93
N SER A 109 4.86 4.51 -3.53
CA SER A 109 3.84 3.92 -4.40
C SER A 109 3.42 4.86 -5.53
N LYS A 110 3.16 6.14 -5.25
CA LYS A 110 2.78 7.12 -6.29
C LYS A 110 3.84 7.27 -7.40
N PHE A 111 5.13 7.20 -7.04
CA PHE A 111 6.21 7.28 -8.03
C PHE A 111 6.42 5.96 -8.75
N ILE A 112 6.21 4.83 -8.07
CA ILE A 112 6.20 3.50 -8.70
C ILE A 112 5.08 3.46 -9.76
N PHE A 113 3.88 3.95 -9.46
CA PHE A 113 2.80 4.06 -10.44
C PHE A 113 3.14 5.02 -11.58
N GLY A 114 3.79 6.15 -11.30
CA GLY A 114 4.32 7.05 -12.32
C GLY A 114 5.34 6.37 -13.23
N PHE A 115 6.28 5.62 -12.65
CA PHE A 115 7.28 4.82 -13.36
C PHE A 115 6.62 3.78 -14.28
N LEU A 116 5.70 2.97 -13.75
CA LEU A 116 4.97 1.98 -14.53
C LEU A 116 4.12 2.62 -15.64
N ALA A 117 3.55 3.79 -15.40
CA ALA A 117 2.77 4.52 -16.40
C ALA A 117 3.65 4.97 -17.57
N VAL A 118 4.83 5.52 -17.29
CA VAL A 118 5.81 5.88 -18.32
C VAL A 118 6.25 4.64 -19.12
N MET A 119 6.43 3.48 -18.46
CA MET A 119 6.71 2.22 -19.14
C MET A 119 5.58 1.83 -20.11
N MET A 120 4.33 1.88 -19.66
CA MET A 120 3.17 1.59 -20.51
C MET A 120 3.09 2.53 -21.71
N VAL A 121 3.27 3.84 -21.50
CA VAL A 121 3.29 4.82 -22.61
C VAL A 121 4.43 4.52 -23.57
N GLY A 122 5.64 4.25 -23.06
CA GLY A 122 6.78 3.84 -23.89
C GLY A 122 6.52 2.57 -24.70
N PHE A 123 5.79 1.61 -24.16
CA PHE A 123 5.40 0.39 -24.87
C PHE A 123 4.39 0.65 -26.01
N MET A 124 3.51 1.64 -25.84
CA MET A 124 2.54 2.04 -26.86
C MET A 124 3.21 2.75 -28.05
N VAL A 125 4.28 3.51 -27.81
CA VAL A 125 5.02 4.21 -28.87
C VAL A 125 5.77 3.21 -29.77
N THR A 126 5.45 3.18 -31.06
CA THR A 126 6.01 2.22 -32.03
C THR A 126 7.38 2.63 -32.56
N GLN A 127 7.62 3.92 -32.79
CA GLN A 127 8.88 4.43 -33.34
C GLN A 127 9.99 4.44 -32.28
N ARG A 128 11.16 3.87 -32.61
CA ARG A 128 12.27 3.71 -31.66
C ARG A 128 12.77 5.03 -31.05
N LYS A 129 12.99 6.06 -31.87
CA LYS A 129 13.48 7.37 -31.39
C LYS A 129 12.47 8.04 -30.46
N ALA A 130 11.20 8.09 -30.87
CA ALA A 130 10.12 8.67 -30.06
C ALA A 130 9.93 7.91 -28.74
N ARG A 131 10.06 6.58 -28.75
CA ARG A 131 10.00 5.75 -27.54
C ARG A 131 11.09 6.14 -26.54
N LEU A 132 12.33 6.24 -26.98
CA LEU A 132 13.46 6.62 -26.11
C LEU A 132 13.30 8.03 -25.54
N VAL A 133 12.83 8.99 -26.35
CA VAL A 133 12.51 10.34 -25.87
C VAL A 133 11.40 10.30 -24.82
N THR A 134 10.32 9.55 -25.09
CA THR A 134 9.19 9.40 -24.16
C THR A 134 9.62 8.81 -22.83
N LEU A 135 10.41 7.73 -22.85
CA LEU A 135 10.95 7.10 -21.64
C LEU A 135 11.91 8.03 -20.89
N GLY A 136 12.82 8.69 -21.61
CA GLY A 136 13.79 9.61 -21.02
C GLY A 136 13.14 10.79 -20.32
N VAL A 137 12.22 11.48 -21.00
CA VAL A 137 11.48 12.63 -20.44
C VAL A 137 10.58 12.17 -19.29
N GLY A 138 9.84 11.07 -19.46
CA GLY A 138 8.93 10.55 -18.45
C GLY A 138 9.66 10.13 -17.17
N PHE A 139 10.76 9.37 -17.29
CA PHE A 139 11.54 8.96 -16.13
C PHE A 139 12.30 10.11 -15.47
N ALA A 140 12.78 11.08 -16.24
CA ALA A 140 13.36 12.31 -15.68
C ALA A 140 12.31 13.08 -14.86
N ALA A 141 11.08 13.21 -15.37
CA ALA A 141 9.98 13.85 -14.65
C ALA A 141 9.61 13.10 -13.36
N VAL A 142 9.47 11.77 -13.41
CA VAL A 142 9.18 10.96 -12.22
C VAL A 142 10.31 11.04 -11.20
N SER A 143 11.57 11.00 -11.65
CA SER A 143 12.76 11.12 -10.77
C SER A 143 12.82 12.49 -10.10
N ALA A 144 12.62 13.57 -10.87
CA ALA A 144 12.59 14.93 -10.34
C ALA A 144 11.45 15.11 -9.34
N TRP A 145 10.25 14.62 -9.66
CA TRP A 145 9.11 14.66 -8.75
C TRP A 145 9.39 13.88 -7.45
N MET A 146 9.94 12.68 -7.56
CA MET A 146 10.29 11.84 -6.41
C MET A 146 11.32 12.50 -5.50
N VAL A 147 12.41 13.03 -6.06
CA VAL A 147 13.45 13.71 -5.28
C VAL A 147 12.92 15.00 -4.64
N ALA A 148 12.15 15.80 -5.40
CA ALA A 148 11.56 17.03 -4.89
C ALA A 148 10.59 16.76 -3.74
N ASP A 149 9.66 15.81 -3.91
CA ASP A 149 8.64 15.48 -2.91
C ASP A 149 9.24 14.86 -1.64
N GLN A 150 10.18 13.91 -1.78
CA GLN A 150 10.72 13.19 -0.62
C GLN A 150 11.78 13.99 0.12
N LEU A 151 12.73 14.55 -0.61
CA LEU A 151 13.97 15.08 -0.04
C LEU A 151 13.92 16.61 0.06
N VAL A 152 13.53 17.31 -1.00
CA VAL A 152 13.53 18.79 -1.02
C VAL A 152 12.41 19.35 -0.14
N MET A 153 11.21 18.79 -0.22
CA MET A 153 10.06 19.20 0.60
C MET A 153 10.07 18.58 2.01
N GLY A 154 11.04 17.74 2.33
CA GLY A 154 11.21 17.11 3.65
C GLY A 154 10.08 16.15 4.04
N ASN A 155 9.28 15.67 3.08
CA ASN A 155 8.15 14.79 3.41
C ASN A 155 8.60 13.39 3.88
N LEU A 156 9.82 12.95 3.57
CA LEU A 156 10.41 11.75 4.19
C LEU A 156 10.61 11.96 5.70
N ASP A 157 11.10 13.13 6.11
CA ASP A 157 11.32 13.44 7.52
C ASP A 157 10.00 13.60 8.28
N LYS A 158 8.99 14.24 7.67
CA LYS A 158 7.63 14.31 8.24
C LYS A 158 7.03 12.93 8.44
N PHE A 159 7.14 12.06 7.43
CA PHE A 159 6.64 10.70 7.55
C PHE A 159 7.40 9.88 8.60
N ALA A 160 8.71 10.09 8.74
CA ALA A 160 9.49 9.43 9.78
C ALA A 160 9.02 9.78 11.21
N VAL A 161 8.55 11.01 11.44
CA VAL A 161 7.92 11.41 12.71
C VAL A 161 6.60 10.67 12.90
N VAL A 162 5.72 10.67 11.90
CA VAL A 162 4.44 9.93 11.96
C VAL A 162 4.66 8.43 12.21
N TYR A 163 5.63 7.83 11.52
CA TYR A 163 5.99 6.42 11.67
C TYR A 163 6.50 6.12 13.08
N HIS A 164 7.37 6.99 13.62
CA HIS A 164 7.85 6.89 14.99
C HIS A 164 6.69 6.95 15.99
N ASP A 165 5.84 7.96 15.87
CA ASP A 165 4.75 8.21 16.81
C ASP A 165 3.72 7.08 16.77
N ALA A 166 3.38 6.59 15.57
CA ALA A 166 2.52 5.43 15.41
C ALA A 166 3.13 4.17 16.04
N ALA A 167 4.41 3.90 15.82
CA ALA A 167 5.08 2.75 16.44
C ALA A 167 5.18 2.89 17.98
N ALA A 168 5.33 4.12 18.47
CA ALA A 168 5.43 4.44 19.90
C ALA A 168 4.08 4.41 20.62
N THR A 169 2.95 4.52 19.92
CA THR A 169 1.59 4.63 20.50
C THR A 169 1.35 3.60 21.60
N PHE A 170 1.75 2.36 21.34
CA PHE A 170 1.56 1.25 22.28
C PHE A 170 2.87 0.65 22.81
N PHE A 171 3.97 0.79 22.07
CA PHE A 171 5.26 0.19 22.40
C PHE A 171 6.36 1.26 22.40
N ASN A 172 6.47 2.02 23.49
CA ASN A 172 7.44 3.11 23.61
C ASN A 172 8.85 2.60 23.96
N GLN A 173 9.64 2.28 22.93
CA GLN A 173 11.05 1.86 23.05
C GLN A 173 11.97 2.82 22.28
N PRO A 174 12.39 3.95 22.88
CA PRO A 174 13.01 5.06 22.14
C PRO A 174 14.27 4.65 21.37
N GLU A 175 15.12 3.81 21.94
CA GLU A 175 16.34 3.35 21.27
C GLU A 175 16.05 2.48 20.03
N VAL A 176 15.07 1.59 20.12
CA VAL A 176 14.65 0.70 19.02
C VAL A 176 13.96 1.51 17.93
N LEU A 177 13.05 2.39 18.32
CA LEU A 177 12.29 3.25 17.41
C LEU A 177 13.21 4.21 16.65
N THR A 178 14.22 4.78 17.31
CA THR A 178 15.22 5.63 16.65
C THR A 178 15.99 4.86 15.57
N ARG A 179 16.34 3.59 15.85
CA ARG A 179 17.00 2.71 14.87
C ARG A 179 16.07 2.38 13.70
N TRP A 180 14.80 2.10 13.97
CA TRP A 180 13.80 1.83 12.93
C TRP A 180 13.59 3.04 12.02
N VAL A 181 13.49 4.24 12.59
CA VAL A 181 13.42 5.49 11.84
C VAL A 181 14.66 5.71 10.98
N ALA A 182 15.86 5.45 11.52
CA ALA A 182 17.10 5.55 10.75
C ALA A 182 17.12 4.56 9.58
N ASN A 183 16.71 3.31 9.82
CA ASN A 183 16.60 2.27 8.80
C ASN A 183 15.55 2.63 7.74
N LEU A 184 14.39 3.16 8.14
CA LEU A 184 13.35 3.65 7.22
C LEU A 184 13.93 4.74 6.31
N LYS A 185 14.53 5.79 6.87
CA LYS A 185 15.11 6.88 6.08
C LYS A 185 16.19 6.38 5.12
N LEU A 186 17.05 5.46 5.58
CA LEU A 186 18.08 4.86 4.74
C LEU A 186 17.46 4.01 3.63
N ALA A 187 16.55 3.11 3.96
CA ALA A 187 15.87 2.23 3.02
C ALA A 187 15.11 3.04 1.97
N THR A 188 14.36 4.08 2.35
CA THR A 188 13.68 4.94 1.38
C THR A 188 14.66 5.65 0.45
N LYS A 189 15.78 6.19 0.95
CA LYS A 189 16.81 6.83 0.13
C LYS A 189 17.47 5.83 -0.84
N VAL A 190 17.78 4.63 -0.38
CA VAL A 190 18.32 3.54 -1.21
C VAL A 190 17.31 3.14 -2.27
N SER A 191 16.03 3.00 -1.93
CA SER A 191 14.95 2.68 -2.87
C SER A 191 14.74 3.78 -3.91
N ILE A 192 14.84 5.06 -3.54
CA ILE A 192 14.85 6.20 -4.49
C ILE A 192 16.00 6.04 -5.48
N GLY A 193 17.23 5.83 -4.99
CA GLY A 193 18.40 5.61 -5.84
C GLY A 193 18.26 4.37 -6.74
N GLY A 194 17.71 3.29 -6.19
CA GLY A 194 17.44 2.04 -6.91
C GLY A 194 16.40 2.21 -8.01
N LEU A 195 15.32 2.97 -7.77
CA LEU A 195 14.30 3.28 -8.78
C LEU A 195 14.89 4.13 -9.92
N ILE A 196 15.71 5.13 -9.60
CA ILE A 196 16.40 5.95 -10.62
C ILE A 196 17.36 5.07 -11.44
N ALA A 197 18.14 4.21 -10.78
CA ALA A 197 19.01 3.27 -11.47
C ALA A 197 18.22 2.31 -12.37
N ALA A 198 17.09 1.79 -11.91
CA ALA A 198 16.20 0.94 -12.70
C ALA A 198 15.66 1.68 -13.93
N MET A 199 15.26 2.95 -13.81
CA MET A 199 14.85 3.78 -14.94
C MET A 199 15.95 3.92 -16.00
N VAL A 200 17.19 4.17 -15.57
CA VAL A 200 18.35 4.25 -16.46
C VAL A 200 18.60 2.91 -17.15
N ILE A 201 18.57 1.81 -16.40
CA ILE A 201 18.70 0.45 -16.94
C ILE A 201 17.62 0.18 -17.99
N VAL A 202 16.39 0.60 -17.74
CA VAL A 202 15.29 0.41 -18.69
C VAL A 202 15.54 1.18 -19.98
N VAL A 203 15.96 2.45 -19.91
CA VAL A 203 16.26 3.26 -21.10
C VAL A 203 17.42 2.66 -21.89
N LEU A 204 18.52 2.29 -21.21
CA LEU A 204 19.69 1.67 -21.85
C LEU A 204 19.35 0.30 -22.45
N GLY A 205 18.53 -0.50 -21.75
CA GLY A 205 18.04 -1.79 -22.21
C GLY A 205 17.21 -1.65 -23.48
N VAL A 206 16.23 -0.75 -23.50
CA VAL A 206 15.42 -0.46 -24.70
C VAL A 206 16.27 0.11 -25.84
N TRP A 207 17.28 0.92 -25.53
CA TRP A 207 18.19 1.46 -26.53
C TRP A 207 19.06 0.38 -27.18
N LYS A 208 19.61 -0.54 -26.38
CA LYS A 208 20.59 -1.54 -26.83
C LYS A 208 19.95 -2.83 -27.35
N ILE A 209 18.86 -3.28 -26.75
CA ILE A 209 18.27 -4.61 -26.97
C ILE A 209 16.80 -4.46 -27.37
N ARG A 210 16.47 -4.79 -28.62
CA ARG A 210 15.10 -4.62 -29.16
C ARG A 210 14.04 -5.35 -28.32
N SER A 211 14.31 -6.60 -27.92
CA SER A 211 13.41 -7.44 -27.12
C SER A 211 13.17 -6.91 -25.71
N PHE A 212 14.05 -6.05 -25.20
CA PHE A 212 13.90 -5.41 -23.89
C PHE A 212 12.67 -4.50 -23.84
N THR A 213 12.14 -4.05 -24.99
CA THR A 213 10.85 -3.35 -25.06
C THR A 213 9.71 -4.16 -24.44
N LEU A 214 9.73 -5.49 -24.50
CA LEU A 214 8.69 -6.33 -23.92
C LEU A 214 8.63 -6.20 -22.38
N LEU A 215 9.75 -5.84 -21.74
CA LEU A 215 9.82 -5.59 -20.31
C LEU A 215 8.90 -4.43 -19.89
N LEU A 216 8.70 -3.45 -20.77
CA LEU A 216 7.84 -2.28 -20.53
C LEU A 216 6.37 -2.66 -20.27
N ALA A 217 5.90 -3.76 -20.87
CA ALA A 217 4.57 -4.32 -20.61
C ALA A 217 4.61 -5.42 -19.54
N LEU A 218 5.70 -6.19 -19.45
CA LEU A 218 5.82 -7.30 -18.52
C LEU A 218 5.80 -6.84 -17.06
N VAL A 219 6.55 -5.79 -16.72
CA VAL A 219 6.65 -5.34 -15.32
C VAL A 219 5.30 -4.83 -14.79
N PRO A 220 4.56 -3.94 -15.50
CA PRO A 220 3.19 -3.59 -15.10
C PRO A 220 2.24 -4.80 -15.06
N ALA A 221 2.45 -5.79 -15.94
CA ALA A 221 1.62 -7.00 -15.93
C ALA A 221 1.81 -7.87 -14.68
N LEU A 222 2.98 -7.81 -14.05
CA LEU A 222 3.29 -8.55 -12.83
C LEU A 222 2.87 -7.82 -11.55
N LEU A 223 2.36 -6.59 -11.64
CA LEU A 223 1.90 -5.80 -10.50
C LEU A 223 0.94 -6.53 -9.53
N PRO A 224 -0.09 -7.28 -9.97
CA PRO A 224 -0.93 -8.03 -9.02
C PRO A 224 -0.16 -9.10 -8.25
N VAL A 225 0.84 -9.74 -8.87
CA VAL A 225 1.68 -10.75 -8.20
C VAL A 225 2.58 -10.07 -7.16
N PHE A 226 3.24 -8.97 -7.53
CA PHE A 226 4.07 -8.22 -6.60
C PHE A 226 3.27 -7.69 -5.41
N PHE A 227 2.05 -7.21 -5.65
CA PHE A 227 1.15 -6.79 -4.57
C PHE A 227 0.87 -7.93 -3.58
N VAL A 228 0.48 -9.11 -4.05
CA VAL A 228 0.18 -10.25 -3.14
C VAL A 228 1.42 -10.70 -2.38
N LEU A 229 2.59 -10.71 -3.02
CA LEU A 229 3.85 -11.07 -2.36
C LEU A 229 4.24 -10.07 -1.27
N ASP A 230 4.15 -8.76 -1.55
CA ASP A 230 4.45 -7.72 -0.56
C ASP A 230 3.44 -7.75 0.59
N TYR A 231 2.14 -7.80 0.26
CA TYR A 231 1.07 -7.91 1.25
C TYR A 231 1.25 -9.13 2.16
N ALA A 232 1.49 -10.32 1.59
CA ALA A 232 1.75 -11.52 2.38
C ALA A 232 3.04 -11.41 3.20
N GLY A 233 4.11 -10.83 2.66
CA GLY A 233 5.37 -10.61 3.37
C GLY A 233 5.18 -9.75 4.62
N TRP A 234 4.41 -8.67 4.53
CA TRP A 234 4.10 -7.80 5.67
C TRP A 234 3.18 -8.46 6.68
N LEU A 235 2.17 -9.20 6.25
CA LEU A 235 1.35 -10.00 7.17
C LEU A 235 2.19 -11.01 7.94
N TRP A 236 3.10 -11.71 7.25
CA TRP A 236 4.04 -12.64 7.89
C TRP A 236 4.91 -11.93 8.91
N PHE A 237 5.48 -10.78 8.55
CA PHE A 237 6.29 -9.97 9.44
C PHE A 237 5.53 -9.62 10.72
N PHE A 238 4.31 -9.09 10.61
CA PHE A 238 3.51 -8.72 11.78
C PHE A 238 3.19 -9.92 12.68
N GLY A 239 2.85 -11.07 12.10
CA GLY A 239 2.51 -12.26 12.88
C GLY A 239 3.69 -13.02 13.48
N HIS A 240 4.93 -12.73 13.05
CA HIS A 240 6.16 -13.37 13.55
C HIS A 240 7.07 -12.43 14.36
N ASN A 241 6.82 -11.13 14.34
CA ASN A 241 7.55 -10.12 15.10
C ASN A 241 6.67 -9.49 16.20
N LEU A 242 6.01 -10.36 16.96
CA LEU A 242 5.12 -9.97 18.05
C LEU A 242 5.91 -9.41 19.24
N HIS A 243 5.43 -8.30 19.77
CA HIS A 243 5.99 -7.63 20.93
C HIS A 243 5.62 -8.37 22.23
N PRO A 244 6.56 -8.57 23.18
CA PRO A 244 6.29 -9.23 24.46
C PRO A 244 5.39 -8.42 25.43
N TRP A 245 4.97 -7.21 25.05
CA TRP A 245 4.10 -6.35 25.87
C TRP A 245 2.63 -6.44 25.47
N GLY A 246 2.26 -7.32 24.54
CA GLY A 246 0.85 -7.64 24.31
C GLY A 246 0.22 -8.24 25.56
N ALA A 247 -1.02 -7.89 25.86
CA ALA A 247 -1.73 -8.44 27.02
C ALA A 247 -2.00 -9.95 26.88
N PHE A 248 -2.11 -10.45 25.64
CA PHE A 248 -2.29 -11.85 25.32
C PHE A 248 -1.11 -12.39 24.51
N THR A 249 -0.43 -13.40 25.05
CA THR A 249 0.62 -14.10 24.33
C THR A 249 0.00 -15.08 23.34
N VAL A 250 0.09 -14.76 22.05
CA VAL A 250 -0.27 -15.68 20.97
C VAL A 250 0.99 -16.29 20.36
N LYS A 251 0.90 -17.52 19.87
CA LYS A 251 2.00 -18.13 19.11
C LYS A 251 2.18 -17.38 17.79
N PRO A 252 3.41 -17.28 17.26
CA PRO A 252 3.64 -16.76 15.93
C PRO A 252 2.69 -17.40 14.92
N PHE A 253 2.07 -16.57 14.09
CA PHE A 253 1.06 -16.99 13.14
C PHE A 253 1.15 -16.18 11.86
N MET A 254 0.45 -16.63 10.82
CA MET A 254 0.29 -15.88 9.59
C MET A 254 -1.12 -15.28 9.58
N PRO A 255 -1.28 -13.94 9.64
CA PRO A 255 -2.58 -13.33 9.39
C PRO A 255 -3.13 -13.78 8.02
N THR A 256 -4.44 -13.95 7.93
CA THR A 256 -5.09 -14.53 6.75
C THR A 256 -4.83 -13.67 5.50
N VAL A 257 -4.04 -14.19 4.57
CA VAL A 257 -3.77 -13.54 3.28
C VAL A 257 -5.02 -13.55 2.40
N PHE A 258 -5.71 -14.69 2.32
CA PHE A 258 -6.91 -14.87 1.51
C PHE A 258 -7.85 -15.89 2.17
N GLY A 259 -9.15 -15.62 2.13
CA GLY A 259 -10.19 -16.48 2.66
C GLY A 259 -10.54 -16.18 4.12
N GLU A 260 -10.88 -17.24 4.85
CA GLU A 260 -11.30 -17.18 6.25
C GLU A 260 -10.21 -17.78 7.14
N GLY A 261 -9.95 -17.15 8.27
CA GLY A 261 -9.07 -17.69 9.30
C GLY A 261 -9.57 -17.37 10.70
N LYS A 262 -8.90 -17.91 11.70
CA LYS A 262 -9.25 -17.69 13.10
C LYS A 262 -7.99 -17.53 13.93
N VAL A 263 -7.95 -16.48 14.73
CA VAL A 263 -6.89 -16.21 15.70
C VAL A 263 -7.54 -15.90 17.04
N ALA A 264 -7.31 -16.77 18.02
CA ALA A 264 -8.02 -16.74 19.29
C ALA A 264 -9.56 -16.72 19.09
N GLN A 265 -10.25 -15.69 19.58
CA GLN A 265 -11.70 -15.50 19.44
C GLN A 265 -12.10 -14.68 18.22
N PHE A 266 -11.13 -14.22 17.43
CA PHE A 266 -11.38 -13.43 16.22
C PHE A 266 -11.43 -14.33 14.99
N SER A 267 -12.50 -14.20 14.21
CA SER A 267 -12.58 -14.71 12.85
C SER A 267 -12.17 -13.59 11.88
N THR A 268 -11.20 -13.90 11.01
CA THR A 268 -10.65 -12.98 10.02
C THR A 268 -11.14 -13.34 8.63
N TYR A 269 -11.64 -12.35 7.89
CA TYR A 269 -12.03 -12.45 6.50
C TYR A 269 -11.12 -11.56 5.67
N SER A 270 -10.53 -12.08 4.60
CA SER A 270 -9.54 -11.36 3.79
C SER A 270 -9.73 -11.66 2.31
N TYR A 271 -10.12 -10.67 1.52
CA TYR A 271 -10.45 -10.87 0.11
C TYR A 271 -10.05 -9.70 -0.79
N PRO A 272 -9.76 -9.97 -2.07
CA PRO A 272 -9.55 -8.94 -3.07
C PRO A 272 -10.79 -8.06 -3.24
N TYR A 273 -10.56 -6.84 -3.69
CA TYR A 273 -11.59 -5.84 -3.94
C TYR A 273 -11.43 -5.20 -5.33
N TYR A 274 -12.15 -4.12 -5.60
CA TYR A 274 -12.19 -3.48 -6.93
C TYR A 274 -10.80 -3.10 -7.46
N GLY A 275 -9.91 -2.58 -6.61
CA GLY A 275 -8.55 -2.22 -6.99
C GLY A 275 -7.76 -3.43 -7.48
N TYR A 276 -7.87 -4.58 -6.82
CA TYR A 276 -7.20 -5.81 -7.27
C TYR A 276 -7.79 -6.33 -8.58
N ALA A 277 -9.10 -6.26 -8.78
CA ALA A 277 -9.73 -6.58 -10.07
C ALA A 277 -9.20 -5.70 -11.21
N MET A 278 -8.97 -4.40 -10.94
CA MET A 278 -8.33 -3.49 -11.91
C MET A 278 -6.87 -3.85 -12.21
N LEU A 279 -6.13 -4.39 -11.22
CA LEU A 279 -4.77 -4.91 -11.43
C LEU A 279 -4.78 -6.15 -12.32
N LEU A 280 -5.72 -7.09 -12.08
CA LEU A 280 -5.91 -8.27 -12.93
C LEU A 280 -6.28 -7.87 -14.37
N GLY A 281 -7.18 -6.90 -14.54
CA GLY A 281 -7.50 -6.34 -15.86
C GLY A 281 -6.28 -5.74 -16.55
N THR A 282 -5.48 -4.95 -15.82
CA THR A 282 -4.22 -4.37 -16.33
C THR A 282 -3.24 -5.48 -16.76
N SER A 283 -3.10 -6.53 -15.95
CA SER A 283 -2.25 -7.68 -16.22
C SER A 283 -2.67 -8.40 -17.50
N ALA A 284 -3.96 -8.77 -17.60
CA ALA A 284 -4.50 -9.45 -18.77
C ALA A 284 -4.28 -8.64 -20.05
N THR A 285 -4.63 -7.35 -20.06
CA THR A 285 -4.45 -6.49 -21.25
C THR A 285 -2.98 -6.30 -21.61
N SER A 286 -2.10 -6.16 -20.63
CA SER A 286 -0.67 -5.94 -20.87
C SER A 286 0.01 -7.22 -21.39
N LEU A 287 -0.37 -8.39 -20.88
CA LEU A 287 0.13 -9.67 -21.38
C LEU A 287 -0.32 -9.93 -22.83
N LEU A 288 -1.58 -9.65 -23.15
CA LEU A 288 -2.07 -9.76 -24.53
C LEU A 288 -1.30 -8.82 -25.46
N ALA A 289 -1.12 -7.55 -25.06
CA ALA A 289 -0.36 -6.58 -25.85
C ALA A 289 1.12 -6.99 -26.01
N LEU A 290 1.72 -7.57 -24.97
CA LEU A 290 3.07 -8.14 -25.01
C LEU A 290 3.17 -9.29 -26.02
N LEU A 291 2.22 -10.22 -26.03
CA LEU A 291 2.20 -11.34 -26.98
C LEU A 291 2.05 -10.86 -28.42
N ILE A 292 1.17 -9.88 -28.67
CA ILE A 292 1.02 -9.25 -29.99
C ILE A 292 2.33 -8.60 -30.43
N ARG A 293 2.95 -7.77 -29.57
CA ARG A 293 4.24 -7.13 -29.89
C ARG A 293 5.34 -8.15 -30.13
N ARG A 294 5.40 -9.22 -29.35
CA ARG A 294 6.38 -10.30 -29.52
C ARG A 294 6.20 -11.02 -30.86
N LYS A 295 4.96 -11.25 -31.30
CA LYS A 295 4.67 -11.83 -32.62
C LYS A 295 5.14 -10.90 -33.74
N LEU A 296 4.76 -9.61 -33.69
CA LEU A 296 5.17 -8.61 -34.68
C LEU A 296 6.69 -8.49 -34.82
N MET A 297 7.41 -8.52 -33.69
CA MET A 297 8.88 -8.47 -33.69
C MET A 297 9.55 -9.69 -34.32
N ARG A 298 8.88 -10.85 -34.33
CA ARG A 298 9.37 -12.07 -34.99
C ARG A 298 9.10 -12.05 -36.50
N GLU A 299 7.93 -11.54 -36.89
CA GLU A 299 7.51 -11.48 -38.29
C GLU A 299 8.19 -10.34 -39.06
N GLN A 300 8.58 -9.26 -38.38
CA GLN A 300 9.19 -8.08 -38.99
C GLN A 300 10.53 -7.71 -38.31
N PRO A 301 11.61 -8.49 -38.55
CA PRO A 301 12.90 -8.24 -37.94
C PRO A 301 13.53 -6.89 -38.34
N ASP A 302 13.20 -6.35 -39.53
CA ASP A 302 13.81 -5.12 -40.05
C ASP A 302 13.00 -3.83 -39.79
N ALA A 303 11.81 -3.93 -39.18
CA ALA A 303 10.97 -2.77 -38.87
C ALA A 303 11.42 -2.12 -37.54
N ASP A 304 12.09 -0.96 -37.61
CA ASP A 304 12.55 -0.14 -36.47
C ASP A 304 12.01 1.30 -36.52
#